data_AF-A0A094JSA4-F1
#
_entry.id   AF-A0A094JSA4-F1
#
_cell.length_a   1.000
_cell.length_b   1.000
_cell.length_c   1.000
_cell.angle_alpha   90.00
_cell.angle_beta   90.00
_cell.angle_gamma   90.00
#
_symmetry.space_group_name_H-M   'P 1'
#
loop_
_entity.id
_entity.type
_entity.pdbx_description
1 polymer ?
#
loop_
_entity_poly.entity_id
_entity_poly.type
_entity_poly.pdbx_seq_one_letter_code
_entity_poly.pdbx_strand_id
1 'polypeptide(L)'
;MACHVERRSSRVVYGFGKMRLLGLLVGVSIVSFAAALTPYPNECDPALNLAFNGTDTALFVRCAETTYSCNSRPPGEKWFLINSTNETVPADCEKQIFSLDPIFNFTGPLAMPGLTELSSFTIGGYYNGTRFDDGPDYVLFPATVTSIDLPDLVNITSYSFNIYIAHSISSLSVPKLRHIGSDLSLNLTGGPAINLTFPSLFDVRGGIYLFGEIDALDFPTLNHTQDSINVTSTGNLDCDAFAASVVNTTNSTGSSKYFVTCTSKKGSVILHHVLPPEPEVNSAVFQIRGDFLALTALVALPEQETTKKSTPPRLPPLPNSSPLSIPPPLPSPPPTTSANNADADTGNSAPNHQPKALSSDRIE
;
A
#
# COMPACT_ATOMS: atom_id res chain seq x y z
N MET A 1 -36.94 1.66 54.22
CA MET A 1 -37.93 1.93 53.16
C MET A 1 -38.31 0.58 52.57
N ALA A 2 -39.41 0.01 53.06
CA ALA A 2 -39.83 -1.36 52.78
C ALA A 2 -40.98 -1.30 51.76
N CYS A 3 -40.83 -1.99 50.63
CA CYS A 3 -41.90 -2.13 49.65
C CYS A 3 -42.38 -3.58 49.58
N HIS A 4 -43.69 -3.64 49.68
CA HIS A 4 -44.57 -4.77 49.94
C HIS A 4 -44.57 -5.79 48.81
N VAL A 5 -44.58 -7.07 49.18
CA VAL A 5 -44.91 -8.22 48.34
C VAL A 5 -46.44 -8.36 48.30
N GLU A 6 -47.03 -8.48 47.11
CA GLU A 6 -48.42 -8.92 46.94
C GLU A 6 -48.48 -10.10 45.96
N ARG A 7 -48.94 -11.26 46.47
CA ARG A 7 -49.28 -12.48 45.73
C ARG A 7 -50.78 -12.46 45.38
N ARG A 8 -51.12 -12.68 44.10
CA ARG A 8 -52.40 -13.23 43.63
C ARG A 8 -52.08 -14.14 42.45
N SER A 9 -52.20 -15.47 42.51
CA SER A 9 -53.36 -16.36 42.64
C SER A 9 -54.36 -16.30 41.47
N SER A 10 -54.19 -17.29 40.57
CA SER A 10 -55.20 -18.06 39.84
C SER A 10 -56.15 -17.37 38.85
N ARG A 11 -56.03 -17.76 37.57
CA ARG A 11 -56.99 -18.65 36.87
C ARG A 11 -56.52 -18.91 35.45
N VAL A 12 -56.34 -20.19 35.11
CA VAL A 12 -56.15 -20.66 33.74
C VAL A 12 -57.53 -20.88 33.13
N VAL A 13 -57.84 -20.17 32.04
CA VAL A 13 -59.02 -20.38 31.20
C VAL A 13 -58.52 -20.76 29.82
N TYR A 14 -58.71 -22.03 29.44
CA TYR A 14 -58.45 -22.50 28.08
C TYR A 14 -59.64 -22.13 27.18
N GLY A 15 -59.50 -21.05 26.43
CA GLY A 15 -60.38 -20.70 25.32
C GLY A 15 -59.84 -21.27 24.02
N PHE A 16 -60.53 -22.26 23.46
CA PHE A 16 -60.29 -22.79 22.10
C PHE A 16 -60.71 -21.73 21.07
N GLY A 17 -59.77 -20.84 20.75
CA GLY A 17 -59.90 -19.83 19.69
C GLY A 17 -59.52 -20.41 18.34
N LYS A 18 -60.52 -20.54 17.47
CA LYS A 18 -60.44 -20.92 16.05
C LYS A 18 -59.44 -19.99 15.33
N MET A 19 -58.17 -20.40 15.18
CA MET A 19 -57.19 -19.68 14.36
C MET A 19 -57.61 -19.79 12.88
N ARG A 20 -58.22 -18.72 12.38
CA ARG A 20 -58.30 -18.45 10.95
C ARG A 20 -56.87 -18.18 10.47
N LEU A 21 -56.44 -19.00 9.52
CA LEU A 21 -55.26 -18.82 8.71
C LEU A 21 -55.37 -17.48 7.96
N LEU A 22 -54.85 -16.40 8.54
CA LEU A 22 -54.61 -15.13 7.85
C LEU A 22 -53.23 -15.23 7.20
N GLY A 23 -53.19 -15.96 6.08
CA GLY A 23 -52.12 -15.79 5.11
C GLY A 23 -52.41 -14.50 4.36
N LEU A 24 -51.67 -13.43 4.66
CA LEU A 24 -51.60 -12.23 3.83
C LEU A 24 -50.28 -11.50 4.14
N LEU A 25 -49.38 -11.54 3.15
CA LEU A 25 -48.32 -10.59 2.86
C LEU A 25 -47.18 -10.46 3.89
N VAL A 26 -46.20 -11.36 3.78
CA VAL A 26 -44.79 -10.92 3.85
C VAL A 26 -44.56 -10.05 2.61
N GLY A 27 -44.98 -8.80 2.69
CA GLY A 27 -44.50 -7.77 1.79
C GLY A 27 -43.02 -7.59 2.10
N VAL A 28 -42.17 -8.36 1.41
CA VAL A 28 -40.75 -8.00 1.28
C VAL A 28 -40.78 -6.61 0.66
N SER A 29 -40.64 -5.60 1.51
CA SER A 29 -40.40 -4.24 1.06
C SER A 29 -39.04 -4.28 0.40
N ILE A 30 -39.02 -4.53 -0.90
CA ILE A 30 -37.93 -4.11 -1.78
C ILE A 30 -38.06 -2.59 -1.82
N VAL A 31 -37.65 -1.92 -0.74
CA VAL A 31 -37.57 -0.47 -0.68
C VAL A 31 -36.51 -0.11 -1.71
N SER A 32 -37.00 0.44 -2.82
CA SER A 32 -36.33 1.31 -3.77
C SER A 32 -34.81 1.17 -3.82
N PHE A 33 -34.37 0.14 -4.54
CA PHE A 33 -32.99 -0.05 -4.98
C PHE A 33 -32.72 0.88 -6.18
N ALA A 34 -32.85 2.18 -5.94
CA ALA A 34 -32.47 3.21 -6.88
C ALA A 34 -31.56 4.17 -6.12
N ALA A 35 -30.38 3.68 -5.74
CA ALA A 35 -29.23 4.58 -5.77
C ALA A 35 -29.28 5.22 -7.16
N ALA A 36 -29.18 6.55 -7.24
CA ALA A 36 -29.16 7.24 -8.50
C ALA A 36 -27.82 6.92 -9.16
N LEU A 37 -27.74 5.73 -9.79
CA LEU A 37 -26.61 5.28 -10.57
C LEU A 37 -26.48 6.24 -11.74
N THR A 38 -25.68 7.28 -11.54
CA THR A 38 -25.31 8.17 -12.62
C THR A 38 -24.24 7.46 -13.45
N PRO A 39 -24.39 7.41 -14.78
CA PRO A 39 -23.35 6.90 -15.67
C PRO A 39 -22.01 7.53 -15.35
N TYR A 40 -20.95 6.73 -15.41
CA TYR A 40 -19.60 7.21 -15.17
C TYR A 40 -19.26 8.36 -16.13
N PRO A 41 -18.99 9.57 -15.63
CA PRO A 41 -18.71 10.69 -16.50
C PRO A 41 -17.33 10.52 -17.13
N ASN A 42 -17.23 10.87 -18.41
CA ASN A 42 -15.96 10.91 -19.14
C ASN A 42 -14.90 11.80 -18.44
N GLU A 43 -15.31 12.68 -17.55
CA GLU A 43 -14.43 13.52 -16.71
C GLU A 43 -13.63 12.72 -15.68
N CYS A 44 -14.13 11.56 -15.23
CA CYS A 44 -13.42 10.70 -14.27
C CYS A 44 -12.52 9.66 -14.96
N ASP A 45 -12.74 9.39 -16.25
CA ASP A 45 -11.95 8.44 -17.05
C ASP A 45 -10.43 8.67 -16.96
N PRO A 46 -9.93 9.93 -16.91
CA PRO A 46 -8.53 10.20 -16.68
C PRO A 46 -8.02 9.78 -15.29
N ALA A 47 -8.86 9.85 -14.25
CA ALA A 47 -8.42 9.61 -12.87
C ALA A 47 -7.89 8.19 -12.67
N LEU A 48 -8.25 7.24 -13.55
CA LEU A 48 -7.98 5.84 -13.32
C LEU A 48 -6.58 5.36 -13.55
N ASN A 49 -5.90 5.97 -14.50
CA ASN A 49 -4.55 5.58 -14.90
C ASN A 49 -3.74 6.78 -15.43
N LEU A 50 -4.32 7.99 -15.49
CA LEU A 50 -3.54 9.17 -15.85
C LEU A 50 -3.00 9.83 -14.60
N ALA A 51 -1.66 9.90 -14.58
CA ALA A 51 -0.88 10.66 -13.63
C ALA A 51 -1.54 12.02 -13.34
N PHE A 52 -1.68 12.34 -12.05
CA PHE A 52 -2.35 13.54 -11.59
C PHE A 52 -1.56 14.77 -12.05
N ASN A 53 -2.15 15.57 -12.94
CA ASN A 53 -1.46 16.67 -13.59
C ASN A 53 -1.46 17.98 -12.78
N GLY A 54 -2.00 17.95 -11.56
CA GLY A 54 -2.16 19.15 -10.74
C GLY A 54 -3.43 19.95 -11.02
N THR A 55 -4.15 19.65 -12.10
CA THR A 55 -5.42 20.32 -12.41
C THR A 55 -6.57 19.60 -11.74
N ASP A 56 -7.45 20.36 -11.09
CA ASP A 56 -8.71 19.90 -10.51
C ASP A 56 -8.56 18.79 -9.46
N THR A 57 -7.87 19.10 -8.35
CA THR A 57 -7.81 18.23 -7.15
C THR A 57 -9.21 17.83 -6.66
N ALA A 58 -10.19 18.74 -6.77
CA ALA A 58 -11.56 18.48 -6.36
C ALA A 58 -12.23 17.41 -7.24
N LEU A 59 -12.01 17.44 -8.56
CA LEU A 59 -12.45 16.38 -9.47
C LEU A 59 -11.81 15.04 -9.13
N PHE A 60 -10.49 15.00 -8.90
CA PHE A 60 -9.81 13.75 -8.53
C PHE A 60 -10.41 13.16 -7.25
N VAL A 61 -10.54 13.95 -6.19
CA VAL A 61 -11.12 13.51 -4.91
C VAL A 61 -12.57 13.05 -5.12
N ARG A 62 -13.38 13.80 -5.87
CA ARG A 62 -14.77 13.42 -6.18
C ARG A 62 -14.83 12.06 -6.88
N CYS A 63 -14.01 11.85 -7.91
CA CYS A 63 -13.96 10.59 -8.65
C CYS A 63 -13.48 9.44 -7.75
N ALA A 64 -12.42 9.65 -6.96
CA ALA A 64 -11.87 8.65 -6.06
C ALA A 64 -12.86 8.21 -4.97
N GLU A 65 -13.66 9.14 -4.46
CA GLU A 65 -14.60 8.85 -3.37
C GLU A 65 -15.97 8.34 -3.82
N THR A 66 -16.33 8.54 -5.09
CA THR A 66 -17.69 8.21 -5.57
C THR A 66 -17.73 7.20 -6.71
N THR A 67 -16.61 6.68 -7.21
CA THR A 67 -16.63 5.68 -8.29
C THR A 67 -16.78 4.26 -7.75
N TYR A 68 -17.73 3.52 -8.30
CA TYR A 68 -18.00 2.11 -7.97
C TYR A 68 -18.11 1.26 -9.24
N SER A 69 -17.71 -0.01 -9.14
CA SER A 69 -17.90 -1.03 -10.18
C SER A 69 -18.96 -2.02 -9.73
N CYS A 70 -20.03 -2.20 -10.53
CA CYS A 70 -21.19 -3.01 -10.15
C CYS A 70 -21.41 -4.18 -11.13
N ASN A 71 -21.80 -5.35 -10.59
CA ASN A 71 -22.02 -6.58 -11.37
C ASN A 71 -23.38 -6.62 -12.08
N SER A 72 -24.43 -6.09 -11.46
CA SER A 72 -25.81 -6.12 -11.98
C SER A 72 -26.03 -4.91 -12.86
N ARG A 73 -26.22 -5.14 -14.15
CA ARG A 73 -26.13 -4.09 -15.16
C ARG A 73 -27.30 -4.07 -16.13
N PRO A 74 -27.69 -2.88 -16.64
CA PRO A 74 -27.97 -2.72 -18.05
C PRO A 74 -26.70 -2.97 -18.89
N PRO A 75 -26.78 -3.57 -20.09
CA PRO A 75 -25.60 -3.91 -20.89
C PRO A 75 -24.81 -2.65 -21.32
N GLY A 76 -23.53 -2.55 -20.93
CA GLY A 76 -22.57 -1.56 -21.49
C GLY A 76 -21.62 -0.88 -20.51
N GLU A 77 -22.08 -0.47 -19.31
CA GLU A 77 -21.30 0.47 -18.47
C GLU A 77 -20.53 -0.18 -17.32
N LYS A 78 -19.18 -0.18 -17.44
CA LYS A 78 -18.18 -0.49 -16.39
C LYS A 78 -18.68 -0.22 -14.97
N TRP A 79 -18.92 1.06 -14.76
CA TRP A 79 -18.69 1.80 -13.54
C TRP A 79 -19.74 2.88 -13.39
N PHE A 80 -19.97 3.32 -12.16
CA PHE A 80 -21.01 4.25 -11.79
C PHE A 80 -20.49 5.23 -10.75
N LEU A 81 -21.04 6.45 -10.74
CA LEU A 81 -20.86 7.34 -9.60
C LEU A 81 -22.00 7.13 -8.61
N ILE A 82 -21.63 6.88 -7.36
CA ILE A 82 -22.53 6.71 -6.23
C ILE A 82 -22.05 7.61 -5.11
N ASN A 83 -22.91 8.54 -4.67
CA ASN A 83 -22.61 9.36 -3.50
C ASN A 83 -23.00 8.61 -2.23
N SER A 84 -22.05 7.83 -1.70
CA SER A 84 -22.26 6.95 -0.53
C SER A 84 -22.58 7.69 0.77
N THR A 85 -22.41 9.02 0.84
CA THR A 85 -22.82 9.80 2.02
C THR A 85 -24.33 9.95 2.11
N ASN A 86 -25.03 9.90 0.97
CA ASN A 86 -26.46 10.17 0.87
C ASN A 86 -27.26 8.91 0.51
N GLU A 87 -26.61 7.94 -0.12
CA GLU A 87 -27.26 6.78 -0.73
C GLU A 87 -26.60 5.47 -0.28
N THR A 88 -27.39 4.43 -0.10
CA THR A 88 -26.87 3.09 0.19
C THR A 88 -26.22 2.52 -1.07
N VAL A 89 -24.94 2.18 -0.98
CA VAL A 89 -24.21 1.49 -2.04
C VAL A 89 -24.83 0.09 -2.24
N PRO A 90 -25.22 -0.30 -3.47
CA PRO A 90 -25.70 -1.64 -3.76
C PRO A 90 -24.72 -2.74 -3.32
N ALA A 91 -25.25 -3.89 -2.91
CA ALA A 91 -24.45 -5.00 -2.39
C ALA A 91 -23.51 -5.64 -3.43
N ASP A 92 -23.78 -5.44 -4.71
CA ASP A 92 -22.99 -5.95 -5.83
C ASP A 92 -22.06 -4.89 -6.45
N CYS A 93 -21.97 -3.71 -5.84
CA CYS A 93 -21.05 -2.64 -6.19
C CYS A 93 -19.85 -2.64 -5.25
N GLU A 94 -18.65 -2.56 -5.83
CA GLU A 94 -17.40 -2.41 -5.11
C GLU A 94 -16.82 -1.02 -5.37
N LYS A 95 -16.32 -0.34 -4.34
CA LYS A 95 -15.65 0.96 -4.48
C LYS A 95 -14.41 0.77 -5.34
N GLN A 96 -14.26 1.61 -6.37
CA GLN A 96 -13.03 1.64 -7.13
C GLN A 96 -11.96 2.36 -6.32
N ILE A 97 -10.79 1.74 -6.21
CA ILE A 97 -9.64 2.31 -5.53
C ILE A 97 -8.68 2.87 -6.58
N PHE A 98 -8.16 4.08 -6.33
CA PHE A 98 -7.34 4.85 -7.25
C PHE A 98 -5.90 4.96 -6.78
N SER A 99 -4.98 5.04 -7.73
CA SER A 99 -3.58 5.37 -7.47
C SER A 99 -3.38 6.87 -7.64
N LEU A 100 -2.61 7.49 -6.73
CA LEU A 100 -2.23 8.88 -6.85
C LEU A 100 -0.75 8.99 -7.17
N ASP A 101 -0.46 9.23 -8.45
CA ASP A 101 0.88 9.40 -8.98
C ASP A 101 0.93 10.73 -9.75
N PRO A 102 1.41 11.84 -9.14
CA PRO A 102 1.52 13.10 -9.85
C PRO A 102 2.43 12.99 -11.08
N ILE A 103 2.13 13.76 -12.14
CA ILE A 103 3.02 13.85 -13.29
C ILE A 103 4.42 14.31 -12.86
N PHE A 104 5.45 13.81 -13.52
CA PHE A 104 6.85 14.05 -13.14
C PHE A 104 7.27 15.53 -13.12
N ASN A 105 6.54 16.40 -13.81
CA ASN A 105 6.74 17.86 -13.84
C ASN A 105 5.76 18.62 -12.94
N PHE A 106 5.04 17.95 -12.04
CA PHE A 106 4.22 18.62 -11.05
C PHE A 106 5.11 19.40 -10.07
N THR A 107 4.80 20.68 -9.90
CA THR A 107 5.55 21.61 -9.05
C THR A 107 4.63 22.23 -8.02
N GLY A 108 5.15 22.42 -6.79
CA GLY A 108 4.45 23.14 -5.73
C GLY A 108 3.79 22.21 -4.70
N PRO A 109 2.83 22.72 -3.92
CA PRO A 109 2.17 21.96 -2.86
C PRO A 109 1.14 21.00 -3.42
N LEU A 110 1.09 19.78 -2.90
CA LEU A 110 0.05 18.78 -3.18
C LEU A 110 -0.88 18.68 -1.97
N ALA A 111 -2.13 19.12 -2.11
CA ALA A 111 -3.15 19.03 -1.08
C ALA A 111 -4.43 18.38 -1.61
N MET A 112 -4.91 17.34 -0.95
CA MET A 112 -6.15 16.64 -1.32
C MET A 112 -7.03 16.34 -0.09
N PRO A 113 -7.72 17.36 0.45
CA PRO A 113 -8.71 17.14 1.49
C PRO A 113 -9.89 16.30 0.96
N GLY A 114 -10.45 15.46 1.81
CA GLY A 114 -11.54 14.54 1.49
C GLY A 114 -11.10 13.22 0.84
N LEU A 115 -9.83 13.06 0.46
CA LEU A 115 -9.31 11.79 -0.05
C LEU A 115 -9.04 10.84 1.11
N THR A 116 -9.78 9.73 1.18
CA THR A 116 -9.76 8.79 2.32
C THR A 116 -9.02 7.49 2.04
N GLU A 117 -8.95 7.08 0.78
CA GLU A 117 -8.43 5.78 0.39
C GLU A 117 -7.75 5.81 -0.98
N LEU A 118 -6.63 5.11 -1.09
CA LEU A 118 -5.84 4.98 -2.31
C LEU A 118 -5.30 3.55 -2.43
N SER A 119 -4.99 3.10 -3.65
CA SER A 119 -4.33 1.81 -3.89
C SER A 119 -2.83 1.94 -3.75
N SER A 120 -2.28 3.05 -4.23
CA SER A 120 -0.89 3.47 -4.11
C SER A 120 -0.78 4.99 -4.05
N PHE A 121 0.31 5.47 -3.48
CA PHE A 121 0.72 6.86 -3.58
C PHE A 121 2.18 6.90 -3.98
N THR A 122 2.50 7.56 -5.11
CA THR A 122 3.87 7.63 -5.60
C THR A 122 4.23 9.05 -5.98
N ILE A 123 5.30 9.59 -5.40
CA ILE A 123 5.98 10.78 -5.92
C ILE A 123 7.38 10.36 -6.34
N GLY A 124 7.71 10.65 -7.60
CA GLY A 124 8.97 10.28 -8.19
C GLY A 124 9.57 11.41 -9.02
N GLY A 125 10.87 11.64 -8.86
CA GLY A 125 11.66 12.31 -9.88
C GLY A 125 11.72 11.50 -11.18
N TYR A 126 12.26 12.11 -12.24
CA TYR A 126 12.49 11.44 -13.52
C TYR A 126 13.95 11.49 -13.94
N TYR A 127 14.31 10.64 -14.89
CA TYR A 127 15.66 10.53 -15.44
C TYR A 127 15.66 10.98 -16.89
N ASN A 128 16.74 11.66 -17.32
CA ASN A 128 17.04 11.81 -18.74
C ASN A 128 17.85 10.60 -19.20
N GLY A 129 17.37 9.86 -20.20
CA GLY A 129 18.04 8.67 -20.74
C GLY A 129 17.46 7.35 -20.24
N THR A 130 18.06 6.23 -20.66
CA THR A 130 17.65 4.90 -20.20
C THR A 130 18.42 4.51 -18.95
N ARG A 131 17.83 3.65 -18.10
CA ARG A 131 18.48 3.09 -16.90
C ARG A 131 19.80 2.35 -17.20
N PHE A 132 20.09 2.08 -18.48
CA PHE A 132 21.26 1.36 -18.96
C PHE A 132 22.35 2.28 -19.51
N ASP A 133 22.07 3.58 -19.62
CA ASP A 133 23.05 4.58 -20.01
C ASP A 133 23.80 5.03 -18.76
N ASP A 134 24.78 4.24 -18.32
CA ASP A 134 25.79 4.63 -17.29
C ASP A 134 26.74 5.74 -17.80
N GLY A 135 26.27 6.56 -18.74
CA GLY A 135 27.01 7.63 -19.38
C GLY A 135 27.05 8.91 -18.54
N PRO A 136 27.97 9.84 -18.85
CA PRO A 136 28.10 11.12 -18.16
C PRO A 136 26.86 12.03 -18.29
N ASP A 137 25.93 11.71 -19.19
CA ASP A 137 24.68 12.46 -19.43
C ASP A 137 23.51 12.00 -18.55
N TYR A 138 23.75 11.11 -17.58
CA TYR A 138 22.75 10.65 -16.62
C TYR A 138 22.37 11.78 -15.64
N VAL A 139 21.34 12.55 -16.01
CA VAL A 139 20.84 13.65 -15.18
C VAL A 139 19.57 13.21 -14.46
N LEU A 140 19.66 13.24 -13.13
CA LEU A 140 18.55 13.01 -12.23
C LEU A 140 17.78 14.33 -12.02
N PHE A 141 16.49 14.32 -12.32
CA PHE A 141 15.60 15.45 -12.06
C PHE A 141 14.69 15.13 -10.88
N PRO A 142 14.95 15.71 -9.70
CA PRO A 142 14.12 15.50 -8.52
C PRO A 142 12.70 16.00 -8.72
N ALA A 143 11.76 15.36 -8.05
CA ALA A 143 10.39 15.84 -7.97
C ALA A 143 10.37 17.25 -7.36
N THR A 144 9.57 18.13 -7.97
CA THR A 144 9.43 19.53 -7.55
C THR A 144 8.23 19.77 -6.62
N VAL A 145 7.66 18.70 -6.07
CA VAL A 145 6.66 18.78 -5.00
C VAL A 145 7.33 19.37 -3.76
N THR A 146 6.70 20.39 -3.16
CA THR A 146 7.27 21.13 -2.02
C THR A 146 6.66 20.75 -0.67
N SER A 147 5.40 20.32 -0.69
CA SER A 147 4.66 19.86 0.49
C SER A 147 3.58 18.87 0.08
N ILE A 148 3.23 17.95 0.97
CA ILE A 148 2.14 17.00 0.80
C ILE A 148 1.20 17.11 2.00
N ASP A 149 -0.08 17.33 1.73
CA ASP A 149 -1.13 17.39 2.74
C ASP A 149 -2.33 16.53 2.31
N LEU A 150 -2.45 15.35 2.93
CA LEU A 150 -3.55 14.41 2.72
C LEU A 150 -4.23 14.19 4.09
N PRO A 151 -4.97 15.20 4.60
CA PRO A 151 -5.43 15.24 5.99
C PRO A 151 -6.48 14.17 6.30
N ASP A 152 -7.16 13.66 5.26
CA ASP A 152 -8.24 12.69 5.37
C ASP A 152 -7.84 11.27 4.95
N LEU A 153 -6.62 11.07 4.44
CA LEU A 153 -6.17 9.77 3.93
C LEU A 153 -6.03 8.80 5.10
N VAL A 154 -6.76 7.68 5.03
CA VAL A 154 -6.79 6.64 6.06
C VAL A 154 -6.07 5.38 5.60
N ASN A 155 -6.26 4.96 4.35
CA ASN A 155 -5.80 3.66 3.87
C ASN A 155 -5.05 3.77 2.53
N ILE A 156 -3.92 3.07 2.45
CA ILE A 156 -3.27 2.64 1.20
C ILE A 156 -3.46 1.14 1.09
N THR A 157 -4.37 0.65 0.25
CA THR A 157 -4.91 -0.72 0.39
C THR A 157 -4.07 -1.82 -0.27
N SER A 158 -3.41 -1.51 -1.38
CA SER A 158 -2.89 -2.55 -2.29
C SER A 158 -1.37 -2.53 -2.40
N TYR A 159 -0.77 -1.35 -2.39
CA TYR A 159 0.65 -1.16 -2.67
C TYR A 159 1.29 -0.25 -1.60
N SER A 160 2.33 0.47 -1.99
CA SER A 160 3.18 1.25 -1.10
C SER A 160 2.80 2.73 -1.10
N PHE A 161 3.20 3.40 -0.02
CA PHE A 161 3.32 4.85 0.05
C PHE A 161 4.78 5.19 -0.26
N ASN A 162 5.04 5.66 -1.48
CA ASN A 162 6.39 5.86 -2.01
C ASN A 162 6.66 7.32 -2.32
N ILE A 163 7.76 7.84 -1.81
CA ILE A 163 8.36 9.09 -2.25
C ILE A 163 9.82 8.77 -2.58
N TYR A 164 10.23 8.97 -3.81
CA TYR A 164 11.62 8.81 -4.21
C TYR A 164 12.12 10.01 -4.99
N ILE A 165 13.36 10.42 -4.71
CA ILE A 165 14.03 11.49 -5.45
C ILE A 165 13.23 12.80 -5.35
N ALA A 166 12.89 13.22 -4.13
CA ALA A 166 12.04 14.38 -3.88
C ALA A 166 12.72 15.37 -2.94
N HIS A 167 13.73 16.07 -3.45
CA HIS A 167 14.59 16.95 -2.64
C HIS A 167 13.87 18.25 -2.23
N SER A 168 12.74 18.59 -2.85
CA SER A 168 12.03 19.84 -2.59
C SER A 168 11.02 19.73 -1.44
N ILE A 169 10.70 18.51 -0.97
CA ILE A 169 9.67 18.30 0.04
C ILE A 169 10.18 18.78 1.40
N SER A 170 9.47 19.76 1.95
CA SER A 170 9.75 20.36 3.27
C SER A 170 8.73 19.99 4.33
N SER A 171 7.56 19.47 3.93
CA SER A 171 6.52 19.04 4.87
C SER A 171 5.68 17.89 4.30
N LEU A 172 5.36 16.91 5.15
CA LEU A 172 4.47 15.79 4.86
C LEU A 172 3.44 15.66 5.99
N SER A 173 2.16 15.79 5.64
CA SER A 173 1.02 15.72 6.57
C SER A 173 0.06 14.62 6.11
N VAL A 174 0.01 13.53 6.87
CA VAL A 174 -0.89 12.37 6.67
C VAL A 174 -1.44 11.87 8.01
N PRO A 175 -2.09 12.74 8.82
CA PRO A 175 -2.37 12.47 10.23
C PRO A 175 -3.32 11.29 10.47
N LYS A 176 -4.22 10.99 9.52
CA LYS A 176 -5.20 9.90 9.65
C LYS A 176 -4.75 8.58 9.02
N LEU A 177 -3.57 8.56 8.38
CA LEU A 177 -3.08 7.38 7.68
C LEU A 177 -2.86 6.26 8.70
N ARG A 178 -3.60 5.17 8.53
CA ARG A 178 -3.69 4.07 9.49
C ARG A 178 -3.10 2.78 8.95
N HIS A 179 -3.32 2.49 7.66
CA HIS A 179 -2.91 1.23 7.06
C HIS A 179 -2.19 1.45 5.73
N ILE A 180 -1.08 0.75 5.53
CA ILE A 180 -0.36 0.63 4.25
C ILE A 180 -0.25 -0.84 3.85
N GLY A 181 -0.70 -1.16 2.63
CA GLY A 181 -0.82 -2.52 2.09
C GLY A 181 0.50 -3.16 1.70
N SER A 182 1.54 -2.37 1.46
CA SER A 182 2.93 -2.79 1.25
C SER A 182 3.86 -1.89 2.07
N ASP A 183 4.77 -1.14 1.45
CA ASP A 183 5.84 -0.43 2.15
C ASP A 183 5.53 1.05 2.38
N LEU A 184 6.08 1.62 3.44
CA LEU A 184 6.26 3.05 3.59
C LEU A 184 7.71 3.40 3.20
N SER A 185 7.92 3.96 2.02
CA SER A 185 9.26 4.27 1.50
C SER A 185 9.40 5.76 1.20
N LEU A 186 10.19 6.48 1.99
CA LEU A 186 10.46 7.90 1.81
C LEU A 186 11.95 8.12 1.59
N ASN A 187 12.32 8.58 0.40
CA ASN A 187 13.67 9.03 0.08
C ASN A 187 13.66 10.54 -0.22
N LEU A 188 13.98 11.28 0.82
CA LEU A 188 14.08 12.74 0.91
C LEU A 188 15.57 13.20 0.96
N THR A 189 16.50 12.34 0.51
CA THR A 189 17.94 12.66 0.50
C THR A 189 18.20 13.94 -0.30
N GLY A 190 19.02 14.84 0.23
CA GLY A 190 19.33 16.12 -0.42
C GLY A 190 18.25 17.19 -0.27
N GLY A 191 17.13 16.88 0.40
CA GLY A 191 16.13 17.87 0.79
C GLY A 191 16.42 18.55 2.13
N PRO A 192 15.57 19.51 2.55
CA PRO A 192 15.72 20.22 3.81
C PRO A 192 15.46 19.30 5.01
N ALA A 193 15.92 19.74 6.19
CA ALA A 193 15.59 19.10 7.45
C ALA A 193 14.06 19.00 7.65
N ILE A 194 13.58 17.81 7.99
CA ILE A 194 12.14 17.51 8.15
C ILE A 194 11.85 16.73 9.43
N ASN A 195 10.70 17.01 10.03
CA ASN A 195 10.13 16.24 11.12
C ASN A 195 8.97 15.40 10.59
N LEU A 196 8.99 14.11 10.88
CA LEU A 196 8.00 13.15 10.41
C LEU A 196 7.23 12.58 11.60
N THR A 197 5.90 12.60 11.53
CA THR A 197 5.04 12.02 12.55
C THR A 197 3.85 11.36 11.89
N PHE A 198 3.60 10.11 12.24
CA PHE A 198 2.48 9.33 11.71
C PHE A 198 1.56 8.91 12.86
N PRO A 199 0.71 9.84 13.35
CA PRO A 199 0.05 9.70 14.64
C PRO A 199 -1.03 8.62 14.70
N SER A 200 -1.54 8.18 13.53
CA SER A 200 -2.56 7.14 13.43
C SER A 200 -2.07 5.86 12.75
N LEU A 201 -0.81 5.82 12.28
CA LEU A 201 -0.29 4.69 11.53
C LEU A 201 -0.20 3.49 12.45
N PHE A 202 -0.95 2.45 12.13
CA PHE A 202 -1.15 1.29 12.98
C PHE A 202 -0.47 0.05 12.40
N ASP A 203 -0.55 -0.13 11.07
CA ASP A 203 -0.04 -1.31 10.37
C ASP A 203 0.57 -0.95 9.00
N VAL A 204 1.78 -1.46 8.76
CA VAL A 204 2.46 -1.44 7.46
C VAL A 204 2.74 -2.89 7.07
N ARG A 205 2.10 -3.38 6.02
CA ARG A 205 2.23 -4.79 5.62
C ARG A 205 3.58 -5.17 5.05
N GLY A 206 4.39 -4.21 4.61
CA GLY A 206 5.76 -4.42 4.14
C GLY A 206 6.75 -3.96 5.19
N GLY A 207 7.75 -3.19 4.74
CA GLY A 207 8.72 -2.50 5.59
C GLY A 207 8.53 -0.98 5.62
N ILE A 208 9.27 -0.35 6.53
CA ILE A 208 9.36 1.12 6.62
C ILE A 208 10.79 1.52 6.28
N TYR A 209 10.98 2.30 5.22
CA TYR A 209 12.30 2.70 4.72
C TYR A 209 12.36 4.22 4.56
N LEU A 210 13.17 4.88 5.38
CA LEU A 210 13.24 6.34 5.45
C LEU A 210 14.68 6.82 5.23
N PHE A 211 14.88 7.71 4.28
CA PHE A 211 16.17 8.29 3.92
C PHE A 211 16.02 9.81 3.79
N GLY A 212 16.91 10.60 4.38
CA GLY A 212 16.91 12.06 4.22
C GLY A 212 17.44 12.81 5.44
N GLU A 213 17.31 14.14 5.46
CA GLU A 213 17.66 14.95 6.63
C GLU A 213 16.50 14.95 7.64
N ILE A 214 16.38 13.89 8.43
CA ILE A 214 15.27 13.70 9.37
C ILE A 214 15.73 14.10 10.78
N ASP A 215 15.11 15.12 11.37
CA ASP A 215 15.47 15.61 12.72
C ASP A 215 14.60 15.00 13.82
N ALA A 216 13.34 14.66 13.50
CA ALA A 216 12.44 13.94 14.39
C ALA A 216 11.60 12.92 13.61
N LEU A 217 11.35 11.78 14.23
CA LEU A 217 10.54 10.69 13.69
C LEU A 217 9.74 10.04 14.81
N ASP A 218 8.43 9.91 14.62
CA ASP A 218 7.56 9.28 15.62
C ASP A 218 6.43 8.44 14.99
N PHE A 219 6.16 7.30 15.63
CA PHE A 219 5.16 6.29 15.26
C PHE A 219 4.36 5.86 16.50
N PRO A 220 3.58 6.76 17.11
CA PRO A 220 3.03 6.53 18.45
C PRO A 220 2.02 5.38 18.52
N THR A 221 1.41 5.01 17.39
CA THR A 221 0.39 3.96 17.30
C THR A 221 0.80 2.75 16.49
N LEU A 222 2.04 2.72 15.98
CA LEU A 222 2.49 1.62 15.13
C LEU A 222 2.57 0.35 15.96
N ASN A 223 1.84 -0.67 15.52
CA ASN A 223 1.68 -1.93 16.23
C ASN A 223 2.15 -3.12 15.39
N HIS A 224 2.20 -2.99 14.07
CA HIS A 224 2.56 -4.09 13.20
C HIS A 224 3.34 -3.65 11.96
N THR A 225 4.39 -4.41 11.64
CA THR A 225 5.12 -4.38 10.37
C THR A 225 5.50 -5.79 9.95
N GLN A 226 5.40 -6.18 8.68
CA GLN A 226 5.85 -7.53 8.28
C GLN A 226 7.34 -7.59 7.97
N ASP A 227 8.01 -6.45 7.80
CA ASP A 227 9.45 -6.41 7.58
C ASP A 227 10.11 -5.38 8.53
N SER A 228 11.37 -5.06 8.28
CA SER A 228 12.20 -4.14 9.05
C SER A 228 11.76 -2.67 8.95
N ILE A 229 12.12 -1.92 9.99
CA ILE A 229 12.13 -0.46 10.01
C ILE A 229 13.58 0.00 9.80
N ASN A 230 13.85 0.63 8.68
CA ASN A 230 15.17 1.14 8.31
C ASN A 230 15.14 2.66 8.12
N VAL A 231 15.91 3.37 8.96
CA VAL A 231 16.01 4.83 8.94
C VAL A 231 17.46 5.23 8.75
N THR A 232 17.77 5.90 7.65
CA THR A 232 19.08 6.50 7.40
C THR A 232 18.91 8.00 7.30
N SER A 233 19.14 8.69 8.41
CA SER A 233 19.04 10.13 8.52
C SER A 233 20.40 10.82 8.38
N THR A 234 20.46 11.92 7.63
CA THR A 234 21.58 12.88 7.69
C THR A 234 21.32 14.01 8.69
N GLY A 235 20.17 14.01 9.37
CA GLY A 235 19.76 14.97 10.39
C GLY A 235 20.18 14.56 11.81
N ASN A 236 19.57 15.22 12.79
CA ASN A 236 19.85 15.10 14.23
C ASN A 236 18.90 14.14 14.96
N LEU A 237 18.32 13.16 14.25
CA LEU A 237 17.44 12.14 14.84
C LEU A 237 18.13 11.40 15.98
N ASP A 238 17.49 11.32 17.14
CA ASP A 238 17.94 10.49 18.25
C ASP A 238 17.56 9.03 18.00
N CYS A 239 18.49 8.26 17.42
CA CYS A 239 18.25 6.87 17.06
C CYS A 239 18.02 5.94 18.26
N ASP A 240 18.59 6.26 19.43
CA ASP A 240 18.39 5.47 20.65
C ASP A 240 16.95 5.65 21.17
N ALA A 241 16.51 6.91 21.26
CA ALA A 241 15.14 7.24 21.66
C ALA A 241 14.11 6.68 20.65
N PHE A 242 14.38 6.84 19.36
CA PHE A 242 13.52 6.29 18.30
C PHE A 242 13.41 4.78 18.41
N ALA A 243 14.54 4.05 18.46
CA ALA A 243 14.53 2.59 18.51
C ALA A 243 13.81 2.07 19.78
N ALA A 244 14.01 2.72 20.94
CA ALA A 244 13.31 2.39 22.17
C ALA A 244 11.78 2.58 22.07
N SER A 245 11.32 3.57 21.28
CA SER A 245 9.89 3.85 21.10
C SER A 245 9.16 2.77 20.28
N VAL A 246 9.84 2.12 19.32
CA VAL A 246 9.23 1.16 18.39
C VAL A 246 9.47 -0.31 18.77
N VAL A 247 10.60 -0.64 19.42
CA VAL A 247 11.02 -2.03 19.63
C VAL A 247 10.02 -2.86 20.46
N ASN A 248 9.37 -2.22 21.44
CA ASN A 248 8.44 -2.89 22.36
C ASN A 248 6.96 -2.72 21.96
N THR A 249 6.67 -1.79 21.07
CA THR A 249 5.29 -1.41 20.68
C THR A 249 4.89 -2.04 19.36
N THR A 250 5.85 -2.38 18.51
CA THR A 250 5.61 -2.88 17.16
C THR A 250 5.96 -4.37 17.06
N ASN A 251 4.97 -5.17 16.69
CA ASN A 251 5.19 -6.57 16.34
C ASN A 251 5.74 -6.67 14.92
N SER A 252 6.83 -7.42 14.77
CA SER A 252 7.32 -7.83 13.45
C SER A 252 7.15 -9.32 13.25
N THR A 253 6.49 -9.69 12.16
CA THR A 253 6.35 -11.09 11.72
C THR A 253 7.35 -11.46 10.63
N GLY A 254 8.27 -10.55 10.31
CA GLY A 254 9.23 -10.72 9.24
C GLY A 254 10.36 -11.68 9.55
N SER A 255 10.93 -12.25 8.50
CA SER A 255 12.16 -13.05 8.59
C SER A 255 13.42 -12.19 8.62
N SER A 256 13.30 -10.85 8.70
CA SER A 256 14.46 -9.97 8.70
C SER A 256 15.29 -10.21 9.96
N LYS A 257 16.62 -10.33 9.77
CA LYS A 257 17.55 -10.50 10.89
C LYS A 257 17.58 -9.26 11.81
N TYR A 258 17.26 -8.10 11.24
CA TYR A 258 17.28 -6.81 11.89
C TYR A 258 15.86 -6.25 11.86
N PHE A 259 15.29 -6.01 13.03
CA PHE A 259 13.95 -5.45 13.14
C PHE A 259 14.00 -3.93 12.96
N VAL A 260 14.88 -3.25 13.69
CA VAL A 260 15.06 -1.79 13.62
C VAL A 260 16.51 -1.49 13.31
N THR A 261 16.74 -0.72 12.25
CA THR A 261 18.03 -0.13 11.90
C THR A 261 17.83 1.38 11.82
N CYS A 262 18.56 2.13 12.63
CA CYS A 262 18.54 3.59 12.60
C CYS A 262 19.97 4.10 12.58
N THR A 263 20.29 4.99 11.63
CA THR A 263 21.56 5.70 11.57
C THR A 263 21.29 7.18 11.40
N SER A 264 21.96 8.02 12.19
CA SER A 264 21.89 9.48 12.13
C SER A 264 23.23 10.13 12.44
N LYS A 265 23.31 11.47 12.38
CA LYS A 265 24.50 12.20 12.89
C LYS A 265 24.73 12.01 14.39
N LYS A 266 23.69 11.71 15.16
CA LYS A 266 23.79 11.52 16.62
C LYS A 266 24.22 10.12 17.03
N GLY A 267 24.02 9.12 16.18
CA GLY A 267 24.40 7.75 16.50
C GLY A 267 23.80 6.72 15.54
N SER A 268 24.10 5.45 15.78
CA SER A 268 23.55 4.34 15.02
C SER A 268 23.14 3.23 15.96
N VAL A 269 21.96 2.66 15.71
CA VAL A 269 21.36 1.57 16.49
C VAL A 269 20.91 0.49 15.53
N ILE A 270 21.22 -0.76 15.88
CA ILE A 270 20.76 -1.94 15.17
C ILE A 270 20.16 -2.87 16.22
N LEU A 271 18.85 -3.10 16.14
CA LEU A 271 18.14 -4.03 17.00
C LEU A 271 17.75 -5.28 16.20
N HIS A 272 18.14 -6.41 16.75
CA HIS A 272 17.73 -7.71 16.25
C HIS A 272 16.33 -8.04 16.73
N HIS A 273 15.59 -8.79 15.91
CA HIS A 273 14.36 -9.40 16.38
C HIS A 273 14.70 -10.35 17.53
N VAL A 274 14.12 -10.08 18.71
CA VAL A 274 14.17 -11.04 19.81
C VAL A 274 13.01 -11.99 19.55
N LEU A 275 13.29 -13.07 18.83
CA LEU A 275 12.33 -14.16 18.70
C LEU A 275 11.92 -14.56 20.12
N PRO A 276 10.61 -14.67 20.41
CA PRO A 276 10.16 -15.27 21.64
C PRO A 276 10.92 -16.59 21.82
N PRO A 277 11.46 -16.88 23.01
CA PRO A 277 12.18 -18.13 23.23
C PRO A 277 11.28 -19.26 22.73
N GLU A 278 11.80 -20.08 21.81
CA GLU A 278 11.07 -21.26 21.35
C GLU A 278 10.57 -21.96 22.62
N PRO A 279 9.26 -22.26 22.73
CA PRO A 279 8.76 -22.95 23.90
C PRO A 279 9.60 -24.20 24.00
N GLU A 280 10.36 -24.33 25.09
CA GLU A 280 11.11 -25.55 25.36
C GLU A 280 10.10 -26.67 25.27
N VAL A 281 10.13 -27.40 24.15
CA VAL A 281 9.42 -28.65 24.01
C VAL A 281 10.19 -29.55 24.94
N ASN A 282 9.86 -29.47 26.23
CA ASN A 282 10.10 -30.50 27.20
C ASN A 282 9.41 -31.70 26.58
N SER A 283 10.20 -32.43 25.80
CA SER A 283 9.97 -33.79 25.41
C SER A 283 9.98 -34.55 26.73
N ALA A 284 8.90 -34.40 27.49
CA ALA A 284 8.47 -35.39 28.44
C ALA A 284 8.34 -36.63 27.58
N VAL A 285 9.43 -37.39 27.57
CA VAL A 285 9.47 -38.77 27.14
C VAL A 285 8.29 -39.40 27.85
N PHE A 286 7.17 -39.56 27.13
CA PHE A 286 6.12 -40.46 27.53
C PHE A 286 6.75 -41.85 27.44
N GLN A 287 7.47 -42.23 28.49
CA GLN A 287 7.74 -43.62 28.80
C GLN A 287 6.37 -44.23 29.06
N ILE A 288 5.74 -44.74 28.00
CA ILE A 288 4.71 -45.75 28.12
C ILE A 288 5.43 -46.95 28.71
N ARG A 289 5.47 -47.01 30.06
CA ARG A 289 5.74 -48.26 30.76
C ARG A 289 4.63 -49.21 30.32
N GLY A 290 5.02 -50.18 29.49
CA GLY A 290 4.19 -51.32 29.18
C GLY A 290 3.79 -51.99 30.49
N ASP A 291 2.52 -51.84 30.82
CA ASP A 291 1.70 -52.76 31.61
C ASP A 291 0.30 -52.15 31.74
N PHE A 292 -0.45 -52.14 30.63
CA PHE A 292 -1.90 -52.07 30.68
C PHE A 292 -2.48 -53.25 29.92
N LEU A 293 -2.88 -54.24 30.72
CA LEU A 293 -3.74 -55.35 30.36
C LEU A 293 -5.05 -54.82 29.76
N ALA A 294 -5.43 -55.48 28.66
CA ALA A 294 -6.75 -55.63 28.07
C ALA A 294 -7.92 -54.88 28.74
N LEU A 295 -8.50 -53.94 28.01
CA LEU A 295 -9.92 -53.63 28.09
C LEU A 295 -10.49 -53.45 26.68
N THR A 296 -11.02 -54.56 26.18
CA THR A 296 -11.84 -54.66 24.98
C THR A 296 -13.14 -53.91 25.22
N ALA A 297 -13.31 -52.74 24.61
CA ALA A 297 -14.62 -52.09 24.47
C ALA A 297 -14.97 -52.04 22.98
N LEU A 298 -15.89 -52.92 22.59
CA LEU A 298 -16.57 -52.86 21.30
C LEU A 298 -17.28 -51.51 21.17
N VAL A 299 -16.82 -50.67 20.26
CA VAL A 299 -17.66 -49.64 19.64
C VAL A 299 -17.95 -50.12 18.22
N ALA A 300 -19.17 -50.59 18.03
CA ALA A 300 -19.71 -50.94 16.73
C ALA A 300 -19.85 -49.65 15.89
N LEU A 301 -19.13 -49.60 14.77
CA LEU A 301 -19.38 -48.66 13.70
C LEU A 301 -20.29 -49.34 12.67
N PRO A 302 -21.35 -48.67 12.19
CA PRO A 302 -22.18 -49.21 11.12
C PRO A 302 -21.37 -49.26 9.82
N GLU A 303 -21.39 -50.46 9.24
CA GLU A 303 -20.89 -50.84 7.94
C GLU A 303 -21.59 -50.00 6.86
N GLN A 304 -20.85 -49.07 6.24
CA GLN A 304 -21.34 -48.34 5.08
C GLN A 304 -20.92 -49.08 3.81
N GLU A 305 -21.94 -49.55 3.13
CA GLU A 305 -21.99 -50.38 1.94
C GLU A 305 -21.19 -49.77 0.77
N THR A 306 -20.22 -50.54 0.29
CA THR A 306 -19.50 -50.30 -0.96
C THR A 306 -20.46 -50.29 -2.15
N THR A 307 -20.53 -49.18 -2.90
CA THR A 307 -20.90 -49.22 -4.31
C THR A 307 -20.12 -48.21 -5.16
N LYS A 308 -19.68 -48.72 -6.31
CA LYS A 308 -19.17 -48.02 -7.51
C LYS A 308 -17.75 -47.45 -7.47
N LYS A 309 -16.85 -48.35 -7.88
CA LYS A 309 -15.62 -48.08 -8.64
C LYS A 309 -15.93 -47.13 -9.82
N SER A 310 -15.70 -45.84 -9.62
CA SER A 310 -15.69 -44.82 -10.66
C SER A 310 -14.34 -44.84 -11.36
N THR A 311 -14.33 -45.28 -12.61
CA THR A 311 -13.22 -45.13 -13.54
C THR A 311 -12.85 -43.64 -13.64
N PRO A 312 -11.58 -43.23 -13.48
CA PRO A 312 -11.18 -41.85 -13.69
C PRO A 312 -11.39 -41.45 -15.16
N PRO A 313 -11.88 -40.23 -15.44
CA PRO A 313 -12.01 -39.76 -16.80
C PRO A 313 -10.63 -39.72 -17.45
N ARG A 314 -10.52 -40.40 -18.58
CA ARG A 314 -9.36 -40.39 -19.46
C ARG A 314 -9.16 -38.94 -19.94
N LEU A 315 -8.08 -38.30 -19.50
CA LEU A 315 -7.64 -37.01 -20.02
C LEU A 315 -7.55 -37.10 -21.55
N PRO A 316 -8.10 -36.12 -22.30
CA PRO A 316 -7.88 -36.05 -23.73
C PRO A 316 -6.38 -35.89 -24.01
N PRO A 317 -5.88 -36.47 -25.11
CA PRO A 317 -4.48 -36.30 -25.51
C PRO A 317 -4.19 -34.80 -25.70
N LEU A 318 -3.08 -34.35 -25.12
CA LEU A 318 -2.50 -33.04 -25.39
C LEU A 318 -2.37 -32.85 -26.91
N PRO A 319 -2.79 -31.70 -27.46
CA PRO A 319 -2.55 -31.41 -28.86
C PRO A 319 -1.04 -31.41 -29.10
N ASN A 320 -0.61 -32.14 -30.14
CA ASN A 320 0.75 -32.16 -30.63
C ASN A 320 1.27 -30.72 -30.73
N SER A 321 2.25 -30.38 -29.90
CA SER A 321 3.08 -29.20 -30.05
C SER A 321 3.82 -29.32 -31.38
N SER A 322 3.32 -28.63 -32.41
CA SER A 322 4.09 -28.37 -33.62
C SER A 322 5.41 -27.71 -33.25
N PRO A 323 6.52 -28.06 -33.90
CA PRO A 323 7.80 -27.41 -33.65
C PRO A 323 7.65 -25.92 -33.95
N LEU A 324 7.99 -25.08 -32.97
CA LEU A 324 8.19 -23.64 -33.19
C LEU A 324 9.20 -23.48 -34.31
N SER A 325 8.76 -22.95 -35.45
CA SER A 325 9.67 -22.44 -36.48
C SER A 325 10.46 -21.30 -35.87
N ILE A 326 11.75 -21.53 -35.66
CA ILE A 326 12.73 -20.51 -35.31
C ILE A 326 12.73 -19.50 -36.47
N PRO A 327 12.40 -18.21 -36.25
CA PRO A 327 12.55 -17.22 -37.28
C PRO A 327 14.03 -17.11 -37.68
N PRO A 328 14.35 -16.94 -38.97
CA PRO A 328 15.73 -16.77 -39.40
C PRO A 328 16.36 -15.56 -38.69
N PRO A 329 17.66 -15.62 -38.38
CA PRO A 329 18.36 -14.51 -37.75
C PRO A 329 18.23 -13.25 -38.63
N LEU A 330 17.98 -12.11 -37.97
CA LEU A 330 17.98 -10.81 -38.64
C LEU A 330 19.32 -10.60 -39.36
N PRO A 331 19.30 -10.05 -40.59
CA PRO A 331 20.54 -9.71 -41.29
C PRO A 331 21.33 -8.69 -40.48
N SER A 332 22.62 -8.96 -40.32
CA SER A 332 23.57 -8.08 -39.66
C SER A 332 23.52 -6.68 -40.29
N PRO A 333 23.58 -5.60 -39.47
CA PRO A 333 23.65 -4.25 -40.01
C PRO A 333 24.90 -4.09 -40.88
N PRO A 334 24.81 -3.34 -42.00
CA PRO A 334 25.94 -3.11 -42.87
C PRO A 334 27.05 -2.37 -42.13
N PRO A 335 28.33 -2.64 -42.47
CA PRO A 335 29.45 -1.96 -41.86
C PRO A 335 29.37 -0.46 -42.17
N THR A 336 29.28 0.35 -41.12
CA THR A 336 29.48 1.80 -41.20
C THR A 336 30.88 2.06 -41.75
N THR A 337 30.91 2.55 -42.98
CA THR A 337 32.10 3.07 -43.63
C THR A 337 32.52 4.34 -42.89
N SER A 338 33.63 4.23 -42.16
CA SER A 338 34.42 5.35 -41.66
C SER A 338 34.93 6.15 -42.84
N ALA A 339 34.21 7.21 -43.21
CA ALA A 339 34.70 8.23 -44.12
C ALA A 339 35.73 9.09 -43.39
N ASN A 340 37.00 8.81 -43.68
CA ASN A 340 38.12 9.70 -43.42
C ASN A 340 37.88 11.02 -44.15
N ASN A 341 37.73 12.12 -43.41
CA ASN A 341 37.98 13.45 -43.96
C ASN A 341 39.20 14.03 -43.24
N ALA A 342 40.25 14.19 -44.04
CA ALA A 342 41.47 14.90 -43.72
C ALA A 342 41.24 16.41 -43.74
N ASP A 343 42.04 17.09 -42.92
CA ASP A 343 42.66 18.39 -43.14
C ASP A 343 41.82 19.54 -43.71
N ALA A 344 41.49 20.48 -42.82
CA ALA A 344 41.57 21.89 -43.13
C ALA A 344 42.11 22.65 -41.91
N ASP A 345 43.41 22.89 -42.00
CA ASP A 345 44.17 23.97 -41.37
C ASP A 345 43.40 25.30 -41.41
N THR A 346 43.24 25.96 -40.25
CA THR A 346 43.18 27.43 -40.12
C THR A 346 43.21 27.80 -38.64
N GLY A 347 44.30 28.43 -38.23
CA GLY A 347 44.47 28.94 -36.87
C GLY A 347 43.55 30.12 -36.53
N ASN A 348 43.35 30.32 -35.23
CA ASN A 348 43.52 31.63 -34.59
C ASN A 348 43.31 31.56 -33.07
N SER A 349 44.33 32.08 -32.38
CA SER A 349 44.25 33.04 -31.27
C SER A 349 43.42 32.70 -30.03
N ALA A 350 44.14 32.33 -28.97
CA ALA A 350 43.72 32.45 -27.58
C ALA A 350 43.49 33.91 -27.15
N PRO A 351 42.67 34.13 -26.11
CA PRO A 351 43.02 35.11 -25.10
C PRO A 351 43.14 34.47 -23.73
N ASN A 352 44.30 34.75 -23.17
CA ASN A 352 44.76 34.47 -21.82
C ASN A 352 44.01 35.36 -20.82
N HIS A 353 43.21 34.78 -19.92
CA HIS A 353 42.63 35.50 -18.78
C HIS A 353 43.30 35.04 -17.48
N GLN A 354 44.25 35.86 -17.02
CA GLN A 354 44.77 35.85 -15.65
C GLN A 354 43.68 36.30 -14.66
N PRO A 355 43.60 35.69 -13.46
CA PRO A 355 42.86 36.25 -12.34
C PRO A 355 43.66 37.36 -11.65
N LYS A 356 43.01 38.52 -11.52
CA LYS A 356 43.52 39.71 -10.82
C LYS A 356 43.31 39.52 -9.31
N ALA A 357 44.41 39.51 -8.56
CA ALA A 357 44.42 39.62 -7.11
C ALA A 357 43.92 41.03 -6.69
N LEU A 358 42.98 41.08 -5.75
CA LEU A 358 42.59 42.30 -5.04
C LEU A 358 43.19 42.23 -3.64
N SER A 359 44.16 43.12 -3.41
CA SER A 359 44.77 43.42 -2.14
C SER A 359 44.17 44.71 -1.60
N SER A 360 43.75 44.66 -0.33
CA SER A 360 43.81 45.71 0.70
C SER A 360 43.13 47.05 0.40
N ASP A 361 42.16 47.41 1.25
CA ASP A 361 42.26 48.71 1.92
C ASP A 361 41.68 48.69 3.33
N ARG A 362 42.47 49.32 4.20
CA ARG A 362 42.36 49.51 5.64
C ARG A 362 42.33 51.02 5.81
N ILE A 363 41.24 51.60 6.30
CA ILE A 363 41.24 52.96 6.85
C ILE A 363 40.37 52.96 8.11
N GLU A 364 40.97 53.57 9.14
CA GLU A 364 40.54 54.06 10.46
C GLU A 364 39.09 53.84 10.96
#